data_AF-A0A8H6BVN8-F1
#
_entry.id   AF-A0A8H6BVN8-F1
#
_cell.length_a   1.000
_cell.length_b   1.000
_cell.length_c   1.000
_cell.angle_alpha   90.00
_cell.angle_beta   90.00
_cell.angle_gamma   90.00
#
_symmetry.space_group_name_H-M   'P 1'
#
loop_
_entity.id
_entity.type
_entity.pdbx_description
1 polymer ?
#
loop_
_entity_poly.entity_id
_entity_poly.type
_entity_poly.pdbx_seq_one_letter_code
_entity_poly.pdbx_strand_id
1 'polypeptide(L)'
;MIKINFNWRTFYLLTIVFRFVFTLSDSYIHPDEHFQSLEVLTNRILNYSTNIPWEFQDDPARSLAPLYFIYGPLLYFIKFFKLNLTALQIWYIARLQISILSWIITDFCLYWMLPSKPERIKAIFFTSTSYITLVYQNHLFSNSIETLLLLVTILLIDDLRYVQESKDQDVQNLNKNKNLFYTGVLISLVDTILFGNINNVVAEAFNISSYIIAPLNNLLYNAINMPQILGPGLIFFVSKSYTKTTPFLTVISGLLFLSVIPHQELRFLIPLLPLACCSFDFTLKWVQPWMLYTWYIFNIFMSILMGKLHQGGVVPVLDHIKSEASVQVWWRTYTPPSWILGSNSTETTHLGEKLNDNKFINIVDCMGADSKEVQQILQTISTNKPVYLITPIASFKHFDESRFSPVWNYTFHLDLDHLDFADIQPGLGVYQLL
;
A
#
# COMPACT_ATOMS: atom_id res chain seq x y z
N MET A 1 1.85 -40.23 15.86
CA MET A 1 2.41 -39.46 14.72
C MET A 1 1.23 -38.93 13.92
N ILE A 2 0.85 -37.67 14.13
CA ILE A 2 -0.29 -37.06 13.42
C ILE A 2 0.13 -36.88 11.96
N LYS A 3 -0.43 -37.70 11.05
CA LYS A 3 -0.30 -37.45 9.61
C LYS A 3 -1.14 -36.21 9.30
N ILE A 4 -0.50 -35.04 9.28
CA ILE A 4 -1.12 -33.83 8.75
C ILE A 4 -1.31 -34.06 7.25
N ASN A 5 -2.53 -34.38 6.85
CA ASN A 5 -2.88 -34.51 5.44
C ASN A 5 -3.11 -33.09 4.91
N PHE A 6 -2.12 -32.54 4.21
CA PHE A 6 -2.17 -31.17 3.69
C PHE A 6 -3.18 -31.06 2.54
N ASN A 7 -4.43 -30.73 2.89
CA ASN A 7 -5.48 -30.38 1.94
C ASN A 7 -5.37 -28.87 1.58
N TRP A 8 -5.82 -28.46 0.39
CA TRP A 8 -5.87 -27.05 -0.02
C TRP A 8 -6.63 -26.18 1.00
N ARG A 9 -7.63 -26.77 1.68
CA ARG A 9 -8.37 -26.13 2.78
C ARG A 9 -7.47 -25.77 3.95
N THR A 10 -6.53 -26.65 4.32
CA THR A 10 -5.57 -26.40 5.40
C THR A 10 -4.65 -25.24 5.02
N PHE A 11 -4.16 -25.20 3.78
CA PHE A 11 -3.36 -24.08 3.30
C PHE A 11 -4.16 -22.77 3.28
N TYR A 12 -5.40 -22.79 2.80
CA TYR A 12 -6.26 -21.61 2.85
C TYR A 12 -6.47 -21.12 4.29
N LEU A 13 -6.73 -22.01 5.26
CA LEU A 13 -6.83 -21.61 6.66
C LEU A 13 -5.52 -21.02 7.21
N LEU A 14 -4.37 -21.53 6.79
CA LEU A 14 -3.07 -20.93 7.14
C LEU A 14 -2.92 -19.53 6.55
N THR A 15 -3.41 -19.27 5.33
CA THR A 15 -3.37 -17.91 4.75
C THR A 15 -4.17 -16.91 5.56
N ILE A 16 -5.27 -17.32 6.21
CA ILE A 16 -6.04 -16.44 7.11
C ILE A 16 -5.18 -16.05 8.32
N VAL A 17 -4.49 -17.01 8.95
CA VAL A 17 -3.59 -16.72 10.07
C VAL A 17 -2.47 -15.77 9.64
N PHE A 18 -1.78 -16.09 8.55
CA PHE A 18 -0.69 -15.26 8.03
C PHE A 18 -1.16 -13.86 7.63
N ARG A 19 -2.39 -13.73 7.10
CA ARG A 19 -3.00 -12.44 6.80
C ARG A 19 -3.00 -11.55 8.04
N PHE A 20 -3.55 -12.01 9.16
CA PHE A 20 -3.56 -11.23 10.40
C PHE A 20 -2.16 -10.97 10.97
N VAL A 21 -1.23 -11.93 10.85
CA VAL A 21 0.15 -11.74 11.29
C VAL A 21 0.83 -10.60 10.52
N PHE A 22 0.70 -10.56 9.19
CA PHE A 22 1.32 -9.51 8.38
C PHE A 22 0.56 -8.18 8.47
N THR A 23 -0.77 -8.19 8.58
CA THR A 23 -1.56 -6.98 8.85
C THR A 23 -1.12 -6.27 10.14
N LEU A 24 -0.77 -7.03 11.18
CA LEU A 24 -0.33 -6.50 12.48
C LEU A 24 1.20 -6.35 12.59
N SER A 25 1.93 -6.56 11.50
CA SER A 25 3.38 -6.36 11.48
C SER A 25 3.75 -4.88 11.48
N ASP A 26 4.96 -4.56 11.93
CA ASP A 26 5.47 -3.17 11.93
C ASP A 26 6.02 -2.72 10.57
N SER A 27 5.77 -3.49 9.51
CA SER A 27 6.32 -3.18 8.18
C SER A 27 5.85 -1.82 7.67
N TYR A 28 6.77 -1.11 7.03
CA TYR A 28 6.56 0.23 6.48
C TYR A 28 6.91 0.22 5.00
N ILE A 29 5.98 -0.25 4.17
CA ILE A 29 6.32 -0.66 2.81
C ILE A 29 6.63 0.54 1.90
N HIS A 30 5.91 1.65 2.10
CA HIS A 30 6.06 2.87 1.33
C HIS A 30 5.33 4.05 2.04
N PRO A 31 5.87 5.29 2.01
CA PRO A 31 5.25 6.47 2.62
C PRO A 31 3.76 6.71 2.33
N ASP A 32 3.37 6.55 1.07
CA ASP A 32 1.99 6.68 0.61
C ASP A 32 0.98 5.77 1.32
N GLU A 33 1.43 4.71 2.01
CA GLU A 33 0.56 3.96 2.92
C GLU A 33 -0.09 4.89 3.96
N HIS A 34 0.62 5.92 4.41
CA HIS A 34 0.18 6.88 5.41
C HIS A 34 -0.23 8.21 4.79
N PHE A 35 0.60 8.74 3.89
CA PHE A 35 0.45 10.09 3.33
C PHE A 35 -0.82 10.22 2.49
N GLN A 36 -1.20 9.18 1.74
CA GLN A 36 -2.40 9.17 0.92
C GLN A 36 -3.64 8.60 1.64
N SER A 37 -3.56 8.35 2.95
CA SER A 37 -4.65 7.71 3.70
C SER A 37 -4.97 8.44 5.03
N LEU A 38 -4.50 7.93 6.16
CA LEU A 38 -4.84 8.39 7.50
C LEU A 38 -4.16 9.70 7.87
N GLU A 39 -3.01 10.05 7.27
CA GLU A 39 -2.36 11.33 7.57
C GLU A 39 -3.27 12.52 7.25
N VAL A 40 -4.01 12.42 6.14
CA VAL A 40 -4.98 13.44 5.69
C VAL A 40 -6.20 13.49 6.62
N LEU A 41 -6.77 12.33 6.96
CA LEU A 41 -8.01 12.27 7.72
C LEU A 41 -7.82 12.50 9.22
N THR A 42 -6.71 12.06 9.81
CA THR A 42 -6.42 12.28 11.24
C THR A 42 -6.18 13.76 11.53
N ASN A 43 -5.57 14.49 10.60
CA ASN A 43 -5.51 15.96 10.64
C ASN A 43 -6.91 16.58 10.70
N ARG A 44 -7.78 16.24 9.74
CA ARG A 44 -9.11 16.85 9.59
C ARG A 44 -10.11 16.44 10.68
N ILE A 45 -10.02 15.21 11.18
CA ILE A 45 -11.00 14.64 12.12
C ILE A 45 -10.48 14.71 13.56
N LEU A 46 -9.23 14.31 13.82
CA LEU A 46 -8.65 14.23 15.17
C LEU A 46 -7.76 15.42 15.54
N ASN A 47 -7.51 16.36 14.61
CA ASN A 47 -6.69 17.55 14.80
C ASN A 47 -5.21 17.26 15.13
N TYR A 48 -4.67 16.13 14.64
CA TYR A 48 -3.23 15.86 14.73
C TYR A 48 -2.44 16.79 13.81
N SER A 49 -1.22 17.14 14.22
CA SER A 49 -0.30 17.94 13.42
C SER A 49 0.38 17.03 12.40
N THR A 50 0.07 17.26 11.13
CA THR A 50 0.57 16.44 10.01
C THR A 50 0.92 17.30 8.82
N ASN A 51 1.73 16.76 7.90
CA ASN A 51 2.02 17.42 6.64
C ASN A 51 1.07 16.89 5.57
N ILE A 52 -0.02 17.63 5.32
CA ILE A 52 -0.99 17.27 4.28
C ILE A 52 -0.27 17.28 2.92
N PRO A 53 -0.26 16.18 2.16
CA PRO A 53 0.37 16.15 0.84
C PRO A 53 -0.31 17.11 -0.13
N TRP A 54 0.47 17.63 -1.08
CA TRP A 54 0.01 18.54 -2.14
C TRP A 54 -1.23 18.03 -2.89
N GLU A 55 -1.39 16.70 -3.01
CA GLU A 55 -2.54 16.04 -3.64
C GLU A 55 -3.90 16.37 -3.00
N PHE A 56 -3.91 16.88 -1.76
CA PHE A 56 -5.11 17.20 -0.97
C PHE A 56 -5.14 18.66 -0.45
N GLN A 57 -4.26 19.52 -0.98
CA GLN A 57 -4.18 20.95 -0.65
C GLN A 57 -5.10 21.79 -1.55
N ASP A 58 -4.79 23.09 -1.76
CA ASP A 58 -5.69 24.10 -2.33
C ASP A 58 -6.21 23.75 -3.75
N ASP A 59 -5.42 23.04 -4.56
CA ASP A 59 -5.82 22.46 -5.85
C ASP A 59 -5.66 20.94 -5.81
N PRO A 60 -6.60 20.21 -5.18
CA PRO A 60 -6.43 18.79 -4.91
C PRO A 60 -6.40 17.99 -6.20
N ALA A 61 -5.43 17.09 -6.33
CA ALA A 61 -5.34 16.13 -7.43
C ALA A 61 -6.09 14.81 -7.11
N ARG A 62 -6.50 14.61 -5.85
CA ARG A 62 -7.15 13.37 -5.38
C ARG A 62 -8.45 13.66 -4.64
N SER A 63 -9.43 12.79 -4.88
CA SER A 63 -10.68 12.80 -4.11
C SER A 63 -10.49 12.27 -2.70
N LEU A 64 -11.09 12.95 -1.74
CA LEU A 64 -11.19 12.48 -0.35
C LEU A 64 -12.30 11.42 -0.17
N ALA A 65 -13.18 11.23 -1.15
CA ALA A 65 -14.35 10.37 -1.01
C ALA A 65 -14.01 8.91 -0.66
N PRO A 66 -13.05 8.24 -1.32
CA PRO A 66 -12.67 6.88 -0.96
C PRO A 66 -12.12 6.80 0.48
N LEU A 67 -11.38 7.81 0.91
CA LEU A 67 -10.81 7.86 2.26
C LEU A 67 -11.91 8.03 3.31
N TYR A 68 -12.82 8.99 3.13
CA TYR A 68 -13.94 9.20 4.05
C TYR A 68 -14.86 7.99 4.10
N PHE A 69 -15.13 7.33 2.98
CA PHE A 69 -15.97 6.14 2.95
C PHE A 69 -15.35 4.99 3.74
N ILE A 70 -14.05 4.74 3.55
CA ILE A 70 -13.37 3.61 4.19
C ILE A 70 -13.00 3.94 5.64
N TYR A 71 -12.27 5.02 5.89
CA TYR A 71 -11.67 5.29 7.22
C TYR A 71 -12.47 6.30 8.06
N GLY A 72 -13.34 7.10 7.43
CA GLY A 72 -14.18 8.09 8.12
C GLY A 72 -15.02 7.50 9.25
N PRO A 73 -15.78 6.40 9.07
CA PRO A 73 -16.59 5.80 10.12
C PRO A 73 -15.78 5.48 11.39
N LEU A 74 -14.59 4.89 11.23
CA LEU A 74 -13.70 4.56 12.35
C LEU A 74 -13.28 5.83 13.11
N LEU A 75 -12.79 6.85 12.39
CA LEU A 75 -12.27 8.07 13.01
C LEU A 75 -13.37 8.93 13.66
N TYR A 76 -14.54 9.05 13.02
CA TYR A 76 -15.68 9.74 13.61
C TYR A 76 -16.23 9.01 14.83
N PHE A 77 -16.25 7.68 14.82
CA PHE A 77 -16.63 6.88 15.99
C PHE A 77 -15.71 7.18 17.18
N ILE A 78 -14.39 7.15 16.96
CA ILE A 78 -13.38 7.50 17.98
C ILE A 78 -13.61 8.91 18.52
N LYS A 79 -13.83 9.89 17.63
CA LYS A 79 -14.08 11.28 18.00
C LYS A 79 -15.37 11.46 18.78
N PHE A 80 -16.46 10.85 18.32
CA PHE A 80 -17.80 10.97 18.91
C PHE A 80 -17.85 10.37 20.32
N PHE A 81 -17.28 9.18 20.50
CA PHE A 81 -17.21 8.50 21.79
C PHE A 81 -16.03 8.94 22.66
N LYS A 82 -15.16 9.82 22.17
CA LYS A 82 -13.94 10.30 22.86
C LYS A 82 -13.08 9.15 23.40
N LEU A 83 -12.85 8.14 22.56
CA LEU A 83 -12.05 6.98 22.95
C LEU A 83 -10.58 7.39 23.10
N ASN A 84 -9.96 7.03 24.23
CA ASN A 84 -8.54 7.29 24.52
C ASN A 84 -7.63 6.27 23.79
N LEU A 85 -7.66 6.27 22.46
CA LEU A 85 -6.78 5.46 21.63
C LEU A 85 -5.54 6.25 21.22
N THR A 86 -4.38 5.60 21.26
CA THR A 86 -3.14 6.14 20.68
C THR A 86 -3.19 6.06 19.16
N ALA A 87 -2.44 6.92 18.46
CA ALA A 87 -2.38 6.88 16.99
C ALA A 87 -1.94 5.51 16.45
N LEU A 88 -1.02 4.82 17.13
CA LEU A 88 -0.61 3.46 16.79
C LEU A 88 -1.77 2.44 16.90
N GLN A 89 -2.60 2.53 17.94
CA GLN A 89 -3.79 1.67 18.05
C GLN A 89 -4.79 1.93 16.92
N ILE A 90 -5.00 3.21 16.57
CA ILE A 90 -5.88 3.60 15.46
C ILE A 90 -5.36 2.99 14.13
N TRP A 91 -4.05 3.04 13.93
CA TRP A 91 -3.39 2.45 12.76
C TRP A 91 -3.63 0.95 12.65
N TYR A 92 -3.39 0.17 13.72
CA TYR A 92 -3.64 -1.27 13.69
C TYR A 92 -5.13 -1.60 13.49
N ILE A 93 -6.05 -0.84 14.09
CA ILE A 93 -7.49 -1.04 13.87
C ILE A 93 -7.86 -0.77 12.40
N ALA A 94 -7.33 0.30 11.80
CA ALA A 94 -7.55 0.61 10.39
C ALA A 94 -6.98 -0.48 9.47
N ARG A 95 -5.78 -1.01 9.78
CA ARG A 95 -5.18 -2.14 9.05
C ARG A 95 -6.03 -3.41 9.15
N LEU A 96 -6.53 -3.73 10.34
CA LEU A 96 -7.46 -4.86 10.52
C LEU A 96 -8.75 -4.65 9.72
N GLN A 97 -9.29 -3.43 9.70
CA GLN A 97 -10.49 -3.09 8.94
C GLN A 97 -10.29 -3.32 7.44
N ILE A 98 -9.23 -2.77 6.84
CA ILE A 98 -8.96 -2.95 5.41
C ILE A 98 -8.61 -4.41 5.10
N SER A 99 -7.92 -5.12 6.00
CA SER A 99 -7.60 -6.53 5.83
C SER A 99 -8.86 -7.41 5.74
N ILE A 100 -9.84 -7.18 6.63
CA ILE A 100 -11.11 -7.90 6.63
C ILE A 100 -11.93 -7.53 5.38
N LEU A 101 -12.02 -6.25 5.06
CA LEU A 101 -12.75 -5.77 3.88
C LEU A 101 -12.16 -6.36 2.59
N SER A 102 -10.84 -6.31 2.46
CA SER A 102 -10.09 -6.82 1.32
C SER A 102 -10.28 -8.31 1.15
N TRP A 103 -10.21 -9.07 2.25
CA TRP A 103 -10.46 -10.51 2.23
C TRP A 103 -11.89 -10.84 1.77
N ILE A 104 -12.91 -10.24 2.39
CA ILE A 104 -14.32 -10.55 2.09
C ILE A 104 -14.65 -10.20 0.63
N ILE A 105 -14.29 -8.99 0.19
CA ILE A 105 -14.63 -8.52 -1.16
C ILE A 105 -13.86 -9.32 -2.21
N THR A 106 -12.57 -9.56 -2.01
CA THR A 106 -11.76 -10.30 -2.98
C THR A 106 -12.29 -11.72 -3.17
N ASP A 107 -12.49 -12.46 -2.08
CA ASP A 107 -12.97 -13.85 -2.17
C ASP A 107 -14.40 -13.91 -2.74
N PHE A 108 -15.27 -12.95 -2.39
CA PHE A 108 -16.62 -12.84 -2.94
C PHE A 108 -16.59 -12.61 -4.46
N CYS A 109 -15.83 -11.62 -4.93
CA CYS A 109 -15.72 -11.30 -6.35
C CYS A 109 -15.13 -12.48 -7.14
N LEU A 110 -14.05 -13.09 -6.66
CA LEU A 110 -13.44 -14.24 -7.32
C LEU A 110 -14.38 -15.46 -7.36
N TYR A 111 -15.16 -15.69 -6.30
CA TYR A 111 -16.11 -16.78 -6.24
C TYR A 111 -17.23 -16.63 -7.27
N TRP A 112 -17.79 -15.43 -7.42
CA TRP A 112 -18.93 -15.18 -8.30
C TRP A 112 -18.54 -14.97 -9.77
N MET A 113 -17.36 -14.40 -10.02
CA MET A 113 -16.85 -14.15 -11.38
C MET A 113 -16.41 -15.42 -12.11
N LEU A 114 -15.99 -16.46 -11.38
CA LEU A 114 -15.44 -17.67 -12.02
C LEU A 114 -16.50 -18.76 -12.22
N PRO A 115 -16.55 -19.42 -13.40
CA PRO A 115 -17.67 -20.27 -13.77
C PRO A 115 -17.67 -21.63 -13.08
N SER A 116 -16.49 -22.18 -12.76
CA SER A 116 -16.36 -23.55 -12.25
C SER A 116 -15.69 -23.60 -10.88
N LYS A 117 -16.04 -24.61 -10.09
CA LYS A 117 -15.47 -24.84 -8.76
C LYS A 117 -13.94 -24.96 -8.76
N PRO A 118 -13.29 -25.70 -9.69
CA PRO A 118 -11.83 -25.76 -9.76
C PRO A 118 -11.19 -24.39 -10.02
N GLU A 119 -11.75 -23.59 -10.93
CA GLU A 119 -11.26 -22.25 -11.25
C GLU A 119 -11.39 -21.31 -10.05
N ARG A 120 -12.52 -21.36 -9.33
CA ARG A 120 -12.74 -20.60 -8.09
C ARG A 120 -11.71 -20.94 -7.03
N ILE A 121 -11.52 -22.24 -6.75
CA ILE A 121 -10.55 -22.70 -5.74
C ILE A 121 -9.14 -22.24 -6.13
N LYS A 122 -8.77 -22.40 -7.40
CA LYS A 122 -7.47 -21.94 -7.91
C LYS A 122 -7.28 -20.44 -7.68
N ALA A 123 -8.18 -19.60 -8.19
CA ALA A 123 -7.98 -18.15 -8.14
C ALA A 123 -7.92 -17.64 -6.70
N ILE A 124 -8.82 -18.11 -5.83
CA ILE A 124 -8.82 -17.76 -4.41
C ILE A 124 -7.53 -18.24 -3.74
N PHE A 125 -7.08 -19.45 -4.02
CA PHE A 125 -5.86 -20.01 -3.45
C PHE A 125 -4.60 -19.23 -3.84
N PHE A 126 -4.40 -18.95 -5.13
CA PHE A 126 -3.22 -18.20 -5.58
C PHE A 126 -3.27 -16.73 -5.14
N THR A 127 -4.44 -16.11 -5.15
CA THR A 127 -4.58 -14.75 -4.62
C THR A 127 -4.26 -14.72 -3.13
N SER A 128 -4.90 -15.57 -2.31
CA SER A 128 -4.70 -15.60 -0.85
C SER A 128 -3.29 -15.98 -0.40
N THR A 129 -2.53 -16.73 -1.22
CA THR A 129 -1.13 -17.10 -0.92
C THR A 129 -0.10 -16.12 -1.46
N SER A 130 -0.52 -15.09 -2.20
CA SER A 130 0.39 -14.08 -2.73
C SER A 130 0.86 -13.12 -1.64
N TYR A 131 2.16 -12.77 -1.64
CA TYR A 131 2.70 -11.76 -0.74
C TYR A 131 2.06 -10.39 -0.95
N ILE A 132 1.65 -10.06 -2.19
CA ILE A 132 0.91 -8.83 -2.48
C ILE A 132 -0.41 -8.82 -1.72
N THR A 133 -1.13 -9.93 -1.69
CA THR A 133 -2.38 -10.03 -0.93
C THR A 133 -2.16 -10.07 0.58
N LEU A 134 -1.11 -10.75 1.06
CA LEU A 134 -0.82 -10.88 2.49
C LEU A 134 -0.23 -9.60 3.10
N VAL A 135 0.50 -8.82 2.31
CA VAL A 135 1.25 -7.65 2.77
C VAL A 135 0.60 -6.37 2.22
N TYR A 136 0.72 -6.10 0.91
CA TYR A 136 0.24 -4.83 0.33
C TYR A 136 -1.28 -4.61 0.49
N GLN A 137 -2.09 -5.61 0.13
CA GLN A 137 -3.56 -5.48 0.10
C GLN A 137 -4.23 -5.39 1.48
N ASN A 138 -3.48 -5.66 2.56
CA ASN A 138 -3.97 -5.52 3.93
C ASN A 138 -3.44 -4.25 4.61
N HIS A 139 -2.63 -3.46 3.91
CA HIS A 139 -2.12 -2.18 4.36
C HIS A 139 -3.01 -1.05 3.83
N LEU A 140 -2.75 0.18 4.28
CA LEU A 140 -3.63 1.33 4.07
C LEU A 140 -3.41 2.05 2.73
N PHE A 141 -2.96 1.34 1.69
CA PHE A 141 -2.71 1.92 0.38
C PHE A 141 -4.01 2.30 -0.34
N SER A 142 -3.99 3.43 -1.07
CA SER A 142 -5.07 3.75 -2.02
C SER A 142 -5.20 2.65 -3.08
N ASN A 143 -4.07 2.08 -3.52
CA ASN A 143 -4.05 0.99 -4.50
C ASN A 143 -4.75 -0.28 -4.00
N SER A 144 -4.81 -0.50 -2.68
CA SER A 144 -5.59 -1.60 -2.13
C SER A 144 -7.09 -1.36 -2.27
N ILE A 145 -7.53 -0.13 -2.02
CA ILE A 145 -8.93 0.28 -2.26
C ILE A 145 -9.25 0.18 -3.77
N GLU A 146 -8.35 0.64 -4.65
CA GLU A 146 -8.47 0.52 -6.10
C GLU A 146 -8.61 -0.95 -6.55
N THR A 147 -7.92 -1.88 -5.88
CA THR A 147 -8.07 -3.32 -6.13
C THR A 147 -9.49 -3.79 -5.84
N LEU A 148 -10.08 -3.38 -4.72
CA LEU A 148 -11.45 -3.75 -4.37
C LEU A 148 -12.47 -3.16 -5.33
N LEU A 149 -12.30 -1.88 -5.69
CA LEU A 149 -13.13 -1.21 -6.68
C LEU A 149 -13.04 -1.92 -8.04
N LEU A 150 -11.82 -2.24 -8.50
CA LEU A 150 -11.61 -2.96 -9.76
C LEU A 150 -12.31 -4.32 -9.74
N LEU A 151 -12.17 -5.11 -8.68
CA LEU A 151 -12.81 -6.42 -8.59
C LEU A 151 -14.34 -6.34 -8.60
N VAL A 152 -14.92 -5.36 -7.90
CA VAL A 152 -16.37 -5.10 -7.95
C VAL A 152 -16.80 -4.69 -9.35
N THR A 153 -16.06 -3.79 -10.00
CA THR A 153 -16.35 -3.36 -11.37
C THR A 153 -16.28 -4.52 -12.36
N ILE A 154 -15.26 -5.37 -12.29
CA ILE A 154 -15.14 -6.53 -13.17
C ILE A 154 -16.25 -7.55 -12.91
N LEU A 155 -16.64 -7.78 -11.64
CA LEU A 155 -17.78 -8.63 -11.32
C LEU A 155 -19.08 -8.11 -11.94
N LEU A 156 -19.31 -6.79 -11.89
CA LEU A 156 -20.48 -6.16 -12.52
C LEU A 156 -20.45 -6.30 -14.05
N ILE A 157 -19.29 -6.10 -14.67
CA ILE A 157 -19.11 -6.29 -16.12
C ILE A 157 -19.39 -7.75 -16.52
N ASP A 158 -18.90 -8.71 -15.73
CA ASP A 158 -19.09 -10.13 -15.98
C ASP A 158 -20.56 -10.55 -15.85
N ASP A 159 -21.28 -10.04 -14.83
CA ASP A 159 -22.73 -10.26 -14.67
C ASP A 159 -23.55 -9.65 -15.82
N LEU A 160 -23.21 -8.43 -16.26
CA LEU A 160 -23.85 -7.81 -17.42
C LEU A 160 -23.62 -8.60 -18.70
N ARG A 161 -22.39 -9.05 -18.92
CA ARG A 161 -22.02 -9.89 -20.05
C ARG A 161 -22.78 -11.21 -20.02
N TYR A 162 -22.89 -11.84 -18.85
CA TYR A 162 -23.67 -13.07 -18.66
C TYR A 162 -25.15 -12.86 -19.02
N VAL A 163 -25.78 -11.78 -18.56
CA VAL A 163 -27.17 -11.45 -18.91
C VAL A 163 -27.34 -11.25 -20.42
N GLN A 164 -26.40 -10.55 -21.06
CA GLN A 164 -26.46 -10.26 -22.49
C GLN A 164 -26.18 -11.47 -23.39
N GLU A 165 -25.26 -12.35 -22.97
CA GLU A 165 -24.87 -13.56 -23.72
C GLU A 165 -25.74 -14.79 -23.39
N SER A 166 -26.59 -14.71 -22.36
CA SER A 166 -27.49 -15.81 -21.96
C SER A 166 -28.44 -16.18 -23.09
N LYS A 167 -28.71 -17.48 -23.26
CA LYS A 167 -29.74 -17.98 -24.19
C LYS A 167 -31.13 -18.01 -23.57
N ASP A 168 -31.22 -17.83 -22.26
CA ASP A 168 -32.48 -17.81 -21.52
C ASP A 168 -33.11 -16.43 -21.61
N GLN A 169 -34.33 -16.40 -22.16
CA GLN A 169 -35.06 -15.17 -22.45
C GLN A 169 -35.53 -14.46 -21.16
N ASP A 170 -35.77 -15.21 -20.09
CA ASP A 170 -36.11 -14.63 -18.78
C ASP A 170 -34.90 -13.90 -18.16
N VAL A 171 -33.70 -14.46 -18.35
CA VAL A 171 -32.45 -13.84 -17.90
C VAL A 171 -32.15 -12.58 -18.72
N GLN A 172 -32.32 -12.61 -20.04
CA GLN A 172 -32.11 -11.44 -20.90
C GLN A 172 -33.06 -10.26 -20.56
N ASN A 173 -34.27 -10.57 -20.09
CA ASN A 173 -35.26 -9.56 -19.71
C ASN A 173 -34.95 -8.85 -18.37
N LEU A 174 -33.93 -9.29 -17.63
CA LEU A 174 -33.48 -8.62 -16.40
C LEU A 174 -32.88 -7.24 -16.72
N ASN A 175 -33.62 -6.16 -16.46
CA ASN A 175 -33.14 -4.79 -16.69
C ASN A 175 -32.20 -4.30 -15.57
N LYS A 176 -30.99 -4.86 -15.48
CA LYS A 176 -29.97 -4.44 -14.51
C LYS A 176 -29.29 -3.11 -14.89
N ASN A 177 -29.26 -2.76 -16.18
CA ASN A 177 -28.55 -1.60 -16.71
C ASN A 177 -29.00 -0.26 -16.11
N LYS A 178 -30.31 -0.09 -15.93
CA LYS A 178 -30.86 1.16 -15.36
C LYS A 178 -30.37 1.41 -13.95
N ASN A 179 -30.45 0.40 -13.09
CA ASN A 179 -30.03 0.54 -11.69
C ASN A 179 -28.53 0.84 -11.60
N LEU A 180 -27.71 0.12 -12.38
CA LEU A 180 -26.26 0.36 -12.45
C LEU A 180 -25.93 1.78 -12.92
N PHE A 181 -26.64 2.28 -13.93
CA PHE A 181 -26.46 3.65 -14.40
C PHE A 181 -26.75 4.68 -13.31
N TYR A 182 -27.89 4.58 -12.63
CA TYR A 182 -28.23 5.51 -11.55
C TYR A 182 -27.30 5.38 -10.34
N THR A 183 -26.82 4.18 -10.03
CA THR A 183 -25.77 3.99 -9.01
C THR A 183 -24.48 4.70 -9.41
N GLY A 184 -24.04 4.58 -10.66
CA GLY A 184 -22.86 5.29 -11.17
C GLY A 184 -23.01 6.83 -11.10
N VAL A 185 -24.20 7.35 -11.48
CA VAL A 185 -24.52 8.77 -11.34
C VAL A 185 -24.43 9.23 -9.89
N LEU A 186 -25.01 8.46 -8.96
CA LEU A 186 -24.98 8.81 -7.53
C LEU A 186 -23.55 8.84 -6.99
N ILE A 187 -22.72 7.84 -7.33
CA ILE A 187 -21.31 7.79 -6.91
C ILE A 187 -20.56 9.02 -7.44
N SER A 188 -20.73 9.34 -8.73
CA SER A 188 -20.08 10.50 -9.35
C SER A 188 -20.50 11.82 -8.70
N LEU A 189 -21.79 11.98 -8.35
CA LEU A 189 -22.27 13.17 -7.65
C LEU A 189 -21.69 13.30 -6.25
N VAL A 190 -21.69 12.22 -5.46
CA VAL A 190 -21.12 12.23 -4.11
C VAL A 190 -19.63 12.55 -4.15
N ASP A 191 -18.88 11.93 -5.07
CA ASP A 191 -17.46 12.20 -5.27
C ASP A 191 -17.22 13.67 -5.64
N THR A 192 -17.99 14.21 -6.58
CA THR A 192 -17.91 15.61 -7.01
C THR A 192 -18.16 16.59 -5.85
N ILE A 193 -19.13 16.30 -4.99
CA ILE A 193 -19.43 17.12 -3.80
C ILE A 193 -18.25 17.08 -2.81
N LEU A 194 -17.66 15.91 -2.58
CA LEU A 194 -16.55 15.74 -1.64
C LEU A 194 -15.22 16.28 -2.18
N PHE A 195 -15.05 16.33 -3.50
CA PHE A 195 -13.90 16.96 -4.16
C PHE A 195 -13.92 18.49 -4.01
N GLY A 196 -15.09 19.09 -3.79
CA GLY A 196 -15.20 20.47 -3.29
C GLY A 196 -14.99 21.58 -4.32
N ASN A 197 -14.75 21.26 -5.60
CA ASN A 197 -14.53 22.28 -6.63
C ASN A 197 -15.30 22.02 -7.93
N ILE A 198 -16.63 22.14 -7.87
CA ILE A 198 -17.54 22.00 -9.03
C ILE A 198 -17.18 22.98 -10.16
N ASN A 199 -16.67 24.16 -9.82
CA ASN A 199 -16.40 25.22 -10.80
C ASN A 199 -15.21 24.86 -11.71
N ASN A 200 -14.16 24.23 -11.18
CA ASN A 200 -12.98 23.85 -11.96
C ASN A 200 -13.27 22.66 -12.91
N VAL A 201 -14.12 21.71 -12.50
CA VAL A 201 -14.53 20.56 -13.35
C VAL A 201 -15.28 21.02 -14.60
N VAL A 202 -16.07 22.10 -14.48
CA VAL A 202 -16.85 22.65 -15.61
C VAL A 202 -16.03 23.61 -16.47
N ALA A 203 -15.05 24.31 -15.89
CA ALA A 203 -14.28 25.35 -16.57
C ALA A 203 -13.25 24.82 -17.59
N GLU A 204 -12.64 23.65 -17.34
CA GLU A 204 -11.48 23.17 -18.14
C GLU A 204 -11.60 21.76 -18.71
N ALA A 205 -12.80 21.15 -18.74
CA ALA A 205 -13.00 19.76 -19.16
C ALA A 205 -12.38 19.39 -20.53
N PHE A 206 -12.20 20.35 -21.43
CA PHE A 206 -11.68 20.16 -22.79
C PHE A 206 -10.31 20.80 -23.04
N ASN A 207 -9.61 21.29 -22.01
CA ASN A 207 -8.29 21.88 -22.22
C ASN A 207 -7.22 20.80 -22.40
N ILE A 208 -6.98 20.38 -23.64
CA ILE A 208 -6.04 19.30 -24.00
C ILE A 208 -4.59 19.61 -23.56
N SER A 209 -4.25 20.88 -23.33
CA SER A 209 -2.90 21.30 -22.91
C SER A 209 -2.53 20.94 -21.47
N SER A 210 -3.51 20.58 -20.62
CA SER A 210 -3.25 20.09 -19.26
C SER A 210 -2.96 18.59 -19.20
N TYR A 211 -3.15 17.86 -20.31
CA TYR A 211 -2.87 16.44 -20.39
C TYR A 211 -1.42 16.22 -20.80
N ILE A 212 -0.58 15.88 -19.83
CA ILE A 212 0.81 15.47 -20.07
C ILE A 212 0.78 14.10 -20.75
N ILE A 213 0.87 14.09 -22.08
CA ILE A 213 1.13 12.86 -22.84
C ILE A 213 2.64 12.64 -22.83
N ALA A 214 3.08 11.71 -21.97
CA ALA A 214 4.47 11.33 -21.83
C ALA A 214 4.93 10.35 -22.92
N PRO A 215 6.25 10.29 -23.22
CA PRO A 215 6.79 9.43 -24.27
C PRO A 215 6.80 7.92 -23.92
N LEU A 216 6.75 7.11 -24.97
CA LEU A 216 6.51 5.66 -24.99
C LEU A 216 7.76 4.80 -24.69
N ASN A 217 8.44 4.99 -23.56
CA ASN A 217 9.62 4.19 -23.18
C ASN A 217 9.42 3.20 -22.01
N ASN A 218 8.19 3.01 -21.50
CA ASN A 218 7.99 2.30 -20.21
C ASN A 218 7.64 0.81 -20.29
N LEU A 219 7.60 0.20 -21.49
CA LEU A 219 7.37 -1.26 -21.62
C LEU A 219 8.44 -2.10 -20.89
N LEU A 220 9.64 -1.55 -20.69
CA LEU A 220 10.72 -2.20 -19.95
C LEU A 220 10.40 -2.38 -18.45
N TYR A 221 9.64 -1.47 -17.84
CA TYR A 221 9.32 -1.51 -16.41
C TYR A 221 8.27 -2.57 -16.08
N ASN A 222 7.30 -2.79 -16.97
CA ASN A 222 6.38 -3.92 -16.84
C ASN A 222 7.10 -5.28 -16.85
N ALA A 223 8.22 -5.38 -17.57
CA ALA A 223 9.06 -6.57 -17.56
C ALA A 223 9.83 -6.77 -16.25
N ILE A 224 9.85 -5.78 -15.34
CA ILE A 224 10.45 -5.86 -14.00
C ILE A 224 9.38 -6.04 -12.92
N ASN A 225 8.32 -5.22 -12.96
CA ASN A 225 7.29 -5.21 -11.92
C ASN A 225 6.39 -6.45 -11.95
N MET A 226 6.05 -6.98 -13.12
CA MET A 226 5.22 -8.20 -13.21
C MET A 226 5.93 -9.44 -12.66
N PRO A 227 7.22 -9.69 -12.95
CA PRO A 227 7.98 -10.73 -12.25
C PRO A 227 8.08 -10.51 -10.75
N GLN A 228 8.18 -9.26 -10.28
CA GLN A 228 8.20 -9.01 -8.84
C GLN A 228 6.86 -9.31 -8.19
N ILE A 229 5.72 -9.03 -8.84
CA ILE A 229 4.37 -9.32 -8.33
C ILE A 229 4.03 -10.81 -8.38
N LEU A 230 4.22 -11.46 -9.53
CA LEU A 230 3.77 -12.83 -9.79
C LEU A 230 4.87 -13.88 -9.59
N GLY A 231 6.15 -13.48 -9.59
CA GLY A 231 7.27 -14.40 -9.45
C GLY A 231 7.19 -15.58 -10.43
N PRO A 232 7.38 -16.83 -9.96
CA PRO A 232 7.22 -18.04 -10.77
C PRO A 232 5.81 -18.22 -11.37
N GLY A 233 4.79 -17.55 -10.80
CA GLY A 233 3.41 -17.59 -11.30
C GLY A 233 3.24 -17.04 -12.71
N LEU A 234 4.18 -16.23 -13.20
CA LEU A 234 4.18 -15.75 -14.59
C LEU A 234 4.13 -16.90 -15.60
N ILE A 235 4.76 -18.03 -15.30
CA ILE A 235 4.80 -19.19 -16.19
C ILE A 235 3.38 -19.73 -16.44
N PHE A 236 2.49 -19.61 -15.45
CA PHE A 236 1.10 -20.05 -15.56
C PHE A 236 0.23 -19.05 -16.34
N PHE A 237 0.67 -17.81 -16.52
CA PHE A 237 -0.09 -16.75 -17.18
C PHE A 237 0.05 -16.74 -18.72
N VAL A 238 1.01 -17.47 -19.29
CA VAL A 238 1.35 -17.44 -20.74
C VAL A 238 0.33 -18.20 -21.64
N SER A 239 -0.78 -18.68 -21.07
CA SER A 239 -1.72 -19.53 -21.80
C SER A 239 -2.65 -18.80 -22.77
N LYS A 240 -3.00 -19.48 -23.87
CA LYS A 240 -4.04 -19.05 -24.81
C LYS A 240 -5.47 -19.36 -24.33
N SER A 241 -5.64 -20.21 -23.31
CA SER A 241 -6.94 -20.64 -22.80
C SER A 241 -7.77 -19.49 -22.23
N TYR A 242 -7.10 -18.48 -21.65
CA TYR A 242 -7.74 -17.40 -20.92
C TYR A 242 -7.90 -16.09 -21.71
N THR A 243 -7.43 -16.03 -22.96
CA THR A 243 -7.29 -14.75 -23.68
C THR A 243 -8.60 -14.01 -23.97
N LYS A 244 -9.74 -14.71 -23.87
CA LYS A 244 -11.09 -14.15 -24.07
C LYS A 244 -11.85 -13.92 -22.75
N THR A 245 -11.23 -14.24 -21.63
CA THR A 245 -11.85 -14.06 -20.32
C THR A 245 -11.73 -12.61 -19.88
N THR A 246 -12.76 -12.11 -19.20
CA THR A 246 -12.80 -10.74 -18.68
C THR A 246 -11.57 -10.45 -17.79
N PRO A 247 -11.16 -11.32 -16.84
CA PRO A 247 -9.96 -11.09 -16.02
C PRO A 247 -8.68 -10.91 -16.84
N PHE A 248 -8.43 -11.78 -17.83
CA PHE A 248 -7.24 -11.68 -18.66
C PHE A 248 -7.21 -10.38 -19.46
N LEU A 249 -8.33 -10.02 -20.09
CA LEU A 249 -8.43 -8.79 -20.87
C LEU A 249 -8.21 -7.55 -20.01
N THR A 250 -8.70 -7.55 -18.76
CA THR A 250 -8.44 -6.48 -17.80
C THR A 250 -6.96 -6.37 -17.42
N VAL A 251 -6.28 -7.50 -17.20
CA VAL A 251 -4.83 -7.48 -16.92
C VAL A 251 -4.06 -6.88 -18.10
N ILE A 252 -4.35 -7.33 -19.32
CA ILE A 252 -3.65 -6.83 -20.51
C ILE A 252 -3.98 -5.36 -20.77
N SER A 253 -5.25 -4.95 -20.69
CA SER A 253 -5.62 -3.54 -20.90
C SER A 253 -5.04 -2.62 -19.82
N GLY A 254 -5.04 -3.05 -18.57
CA GLY A 254 -4.43 -2.32 -17.45
C GLY A 254 -2.93 -2.14 -17.65
N LEU A 255 -2.21 -3.21 -18.01
CA LEU A 255 -0.78 -3.13 -18.31
C LEU A 255 -0.48 -2.20 -19.49
N LEU A 256 -1.25 -2.28 -20.57
CA LEU A 256 -1.07 -1.43 -21.75
C LEU A 256 -1.33 0.06 -21.43
N PHE A 257 -2.40 0.35 -20.70
CA PHE A 257 -2.74 1.73 -20.35
C PHE A 257 -1.72 2.33 -19.38
N LEU A 258 -1.37 1.60 -18.31
CA LEU A 258 -0.38 2.06 -17.34
C LEU A 258 1.01 2.18 -17.96
N SER A 259 1.35 1.42 -19.01
CA SER A 259 2.60 1.57 -19.80
C SER A 259 2.80 2.95 -20.39
N VAL A 260 1.74 3.72 -20.60
CA VAL A 260 1.84 5.07 -21.17
C VAL A 260 2.30 6.08 -20.11
N ILE A 261 2.11 5.78 -18.83
CA ILE A 261 2.41 6.68 -17.72
C ILE A 261 3.89 6.50 -17.30
N PRO A 262 4.69 7.58 -17.21
CA PRO A 262 6.14 7.52 -16.97
C PRO A 262 6.50 7.12 -15.54
N HIS A 263 5.62 7.37 -14.58
CA HIS A 263 5.83 7.00 -13.18
C HIS A 263 5.23 5.63 -12.92
N GLN A 264 6.06 4.60 -12.95
CA GLN A 264 5.63 3.23 -12.68
C GLN A 264 6.29 2.67 -11.42
N GLU A 265 5.61 2.83 -10.30
CA GLU A 265 5.89 2.05 -9.10
C GLU A 265 5.13 0.72 -9.13
N LEU A 266 5.70 -0.31 -8.51
CA LEU A 266 5.09 -1.64 -8.42
C LEU A 266 3.66 -1.60 -7.85
N ARG A 267 3.39 -0.70 -6.89
CA ARG A 267 2.08 -0.56 -6.25
C ARG A 267 0.96 -0.24 -7.24
N PHE A 268 1.23 0.38 -8.38
CA PHE A 268 0.19 0.67 -9.37
C PHE A 268 -0.30 -0.58 -10.10
N LEU A 269 0.48 -1.67 -10.08
CA LEU A 269 0.12 -2.94 -10.72
C LEU A 269 -0.47 -3.97 -9.76
N ILE A 270 -0.44 -3.74 -8.44
CA ILE A 270 -1.03 -4.67 -7.46
C ILE A 270 -2.51 -4.96 -7.69
N PRO A 271 -3.36 -4.05 -8.23
CA PRO A 271 -4.75 -4.36 -8.52
C PRO A 271 -4.94 -5.48 -9.55
N LEU A 272 -3.93 -5.73 -10.39
CA LEU A 272 -4.01 -6.75 -11.43
C LEU A 272 -3.78 -8.16 -10.90
N LEU A 273 -3.21 -8.32 -9.70
CA LEU A 273 -2.84 -9.63 -9.15
C LEU A 273 -4.01 -10.63 -9.10
N PRO A 274 -5.17 -10.33 -8.50
CA PRO A 274 -6.23 -11.34 -8.38
C PRO A 274 -6.76 -11.79 -9.74
N LEU A 275 -6.82 -10.86 -10.71
CA LEU A 275 -7.24 -11.12 -12.09
C LEU A 275 -6.21 -11.92 -12.88
N ALA A 276 -4.91 -11.71 -12.61
CA ALA A 276 -3.84 -12.54 -13.16
C ALA A 276 -3.93 -13.97 -12.62
N CYS A 277 -4.17 -14.15 -11.31
CA CYS A 277 -4.37 -15.46 -10.68
C CYS A 277 -5.58 -16.22 -11.25
N CYS A 278 -6.66 -15.53 -11.66
CA CYS A 278 -7.78 -16.14 -12.39
C CYS A 278 -7.34 -16.81 -13.70
N SER A 279 -6.29 -16.27 -14.32
CA SER A 279 -5.82 -16.64 -15.66
C SER A 279 -4.66 -17.66 -15.65
N PHE A 280 -4.34 -18.25 -14.49
CA PHE A 280 -3.29 -19.27 -14.37
C PHE A 280 -3.73 -20.60 -15.01
N ASP A 281 -2.95 -21.12 -15.95
CA ASP A 281 -3.21 -22.37 -16.64
C ASP A 281 -2.22 -23.47 -16.22
N PHE A 282 -2.73 -24.49 -15.51
CA PHE A 282 -1.96 -25.68 -15.13
C PHE A 282 -2.09 -26.84 -16.11
N THR A 283 -2.87 -26.69 -17.19
CA THR A 283 -3.04 -27.73 -18.22
C THR A 283 -1.89 -27.72 -19.24
N LEU A 284 -1.03 -26.70 -19.20
CA LEU A 284 0.12 -26.60 -20.07
C LEU A 284 1.10 -27.77 -19.83
N LYS A 285 1.51 -28.47 -20.90
CA LYS A 285 2.29 -29.73 -20.84
C LYS A 285 3.61 -29.63 -20.05
N TRP A 286 4.23 -28.47 -20.05
CA TRP A 286 5.49 -28.18 -19.35
C TRP A 286 5.32 -27.83 -17.86
N VAL A 287 4.09 -27.61 -17.37
CA VAL A 287 3.84 -27.29 -15.96
C VAL A 287 3.99 -28.57 -15.15
N GLN A 288 4.90 -28.53 -14.17
CA GLN A 288 5.18 -29.64 -13.27
C GLN A 288 4.74 -29.29 -11.85
N PRO A 289 4.30 -30.27 -11.02
CA PRO A 289 3.86 -30.02 -9.65
C PRO A 289 4.89 -29.27 -8.79
N TRP A 290 6.19 -29.49 -9.02
CA TRP A 290 7.24 -28.84 -8.24
C TRP A 290 7.28 -27.32 -8.43
N MET A 291 6.80 -26.81 -9.58
CA MET A 291 6.77 -25.38 -9.87
C MET A 291 5.82 -24.63 -8.90
N LEU A 292 4.82 -25.33 -8.35
CA LEU A 292 3.95 -24.78 -7.31
C LEU A 292 4.71 -24.53 -6.00
N TYR A 293 5.71 -25.36 -5.67
CA TYR A 293 6.57 -25.10 -4.51
C TYR A 293 7.40 -23.83 -4.68
N THR A 294 7.81 -23.51 -5.90
CA THR A 294 8.52 -22.24 -6.14
C THR A 294 7.64 -21.02 -5.91
N TRP A 295 6.34 -21.10 -6.25
CA TRP A 295 5.37 -20.07 -5.88
C TRP A 295 5.28 -19.89 -4.36
N TYR A 296 5.21 -20.98 -3.58
CA TYR A 296 5.15 -20.88 -2.13
C TYR A 296 6.43 -20.29 -1.53
N ILE A 297 7.59 -20.78 -1.96
CA ILE A 297 8.89 -20.29 -1.48
C ILE A 297 9.04 -18.80 -1.79
N PHE A 298 8.71 -18.40 -3.02
CA PHE A 298 8.75 -17.00 -3.44
C PHE A 298 7.86 -16.12 -2.55
N ASN A 299 6.59 -16.48 -2.37
CA ASN A 299 5.66 -15.67 -1.60
C ASN A 299 5.94 -15.69 -0.09
N ILE A 300 6.44 -16.78 0.48
CA ILE A 300 6.89 -16.80 1.88
C ILE A 300 8.08 -15.84 2.06
N PHE A 301 9.08 -15.95 1.18
CA PHE A 301 10.25 -15.07 1.21
C PHE A 301 9.85 -13.60 1.08
N MET A 302 9.07 -13.26 0.05
CA MET A 302 8.63 -11.89 -0.19
C MET A 302 7.69 -11.37 0.89
N SER A 303 6.87 -12.21 1.51
CA SER A 303 6.02 -11.78 2.63
C SER A 303 6.85 -11.41 3.86
N ILE A 304 7.92 -12.16 4.16
CA ILE A 304 8.83 -11.82 5.27
C ILE A 304 9.64 -10.57 4.93
N LEU A 305 10.17 -10.50 3.70
CA LEU A 305 10.97 -9.36 3.25
C LEU A 305 10.16 -8.07 3.30
N MET A 306 9.02 -8.01 2.61
CA MET A 306 8.22 -6.78 2.51
C MET A 306 7.31 -6.56 3.71
N GLY A 307 6.78 -7.63 4.31
CA GLY A 307 5.80 -7.56 5.39
C GLY A 307 6.41 -7.62 6.79
N LYS A 308 7.74 -7.59 6.93
CA LYS A 308 8.37 -7.47 8.26
C LYS A 308 9.69 -6.72 8.24
N LEU A 309 10.56 -6.98 7.26
CA LEU A 309 11.93 -6.44 7.26
C LEU A 309 12.00 -5.06 6.60
N HIS A 310 11.42 -4.91 5.41
CA HIS A 310 11.51 -3.67 4.61
C HIS A 310 11.01 -2.48 5.42
N GLN A 311 11.96 -1.61 5.79
CA GLN A 311 11.73 -0.39 6.57
C GLN A 311 10.94 -0.61 7.89
N GLY A 312 10.90 -1.83 8.44
CA GLY A 312 10.02 -2.22 9.56
C GLY A 312 10.30 -1.51 10.90
N GLY A 313 11.45 -0.86 11.03
CA GLY A 313 11.81 -0.07 12.21
C GLY A 313 11.17 1.32 12.31
N VAL A 314 10.60 1.88 11.23
CA VAL A 314 10.13 3.28 11.20
C VAL A 314 9.02 3.53 12.23
N VAL A 315 7.97 2.72 12.22
CA VAL A 315 6.84 2.87 13.15
C VAL A 315 7.24 2.57 14.61
N PRO A 316 7.99 1.48 14.91
CA PRO A 316 8.48 1.22 16.26
C PRO A 316 9.35 2.34 16.85
N VAL A 317 10.24 2.94 16.05
CA VAL A 317 11.06 4.08 16.51
C VAL A 317 10.17 5.27 16.86
N LEU A 318 9.20 5.62 16.00
CA LEU A 318 8.26 6.71 16.30
C LEU A 318 7.48 6.46 17.59
N ASP A 319 7.01 5.24 17.80
CA ASP A 319 6.28 4.89 19.03
C ASP A 319 7.15 5.02 20.29
N HIS A 320 8.44 4.70 20.17
CA HIS A 320 9.40 4.79 21.26
C HIS A 320 9.71 6.23 21.68
N ILE A 321 9.91 7.14 20.71
CA ILE A 321 10.36 8.53 20.97
C ILE A 321 9.24 9.58 20.99
N LYS A 322 7.96 9.18 20.86
CA LYS A 322 6.82 10.11 20.77
C LYS A 322 6.56 10.96 22.02
N SER A 323 7.01 10.51 23.20
CA SER A 323 6.69 11.17 24.48
C SER A 323 7.64 12.30 24.85
N GLU A 324 8.74 12.47 24.12
CA GLU A 324 9.79 13.44 24.43
C GLU A 324 9.86 14.54 23.38
N ALA A 325 9.98 15.78 23.86
CA ALA A 325 10.24 16.91 22.97
C ALA A 325 11.61 16.72 22.33
N SER A 326 11.68 16.62 21.00
CA SER A 326 12.89 16.20 20.31
C SER A 326 13.00 16.78 18.90
N VAL A 327 14.23 16.84 18.39
CA VAL A 327 14.51 16.99 16.97
C VAL A 327 14.94 15.63 16.43
N GLN A 328 14.25 15.13 15.42
CA GLN A 328 14.43 13.80 14.86
C GLN A 328 14.95 13.90 13.43
N VAL A 329 16.19 13.50 13.19
CA VAL A 329 16.82 13.52 11.88
C VAL A 329 16.80 12.11 11.30
N TRP A 330 16.01 11.90 10.25
CA TRP A 330 15.78 10.58 9.64
C TRP A 330 16.60 10.43 8.37
N TRP A 331 17.57 9.50 8.34
CA TRP A 331 18.49 9.31 7.21
C TRP A 331 18.52 7.85 6.72
N ARG A 332 18.45 7.68 5.39
CA ARG A 332 18.33 6.37 4.70
C ARG A 332 17.16 5.52 5.19
N THR A 333 16.10 6.19 5.58
CA THR A 333 14.80 5.60 5.89
C THR A 333 13.75 6.35 5.11
N TYR A 334 12.62 5.71 4.85
CA TYR A 334 11.47 6.45 4.34
C TYR A 334 11.03 7.55 5.31
N THR A 335 10.44 8.60 4.76
CA THR A 335 9.90 9.73 5.52
C THR A 335 8.92 9.20 6.57
N PRO A 336 9.14 9.47 7.88
CA PRO A 336 8.30 8.92 8.93
C PRO A 336 6.88 9.50 8.90
N PRO A 337 5.83 8.70 9.18
CA PRO A 337 4.46 9.19 9.25
C PRO A 337 4.22 10.01 10.52
N SER A 338 4.23 11.35 10.37
CA SER A 338 4.16 12.30 11.47
C SER A 338 2.94 12.09 12.39
N TRP A 339 1.81 11.65 11.82
CA TRP A 339 0.55 11.43 12.54
C TRP A 339 0.62 10.31 13.58
N ILE A 340 1.58 9.37 13.47
CA ILE A 340 1.77 8.29 14.47
C ILE A 340 2.25 8.83 15.81
N LEU A 341 2.87 10.01 15.83
CA LEU A 341 3.23 10.69 17.07
C LEU A 341 2.00 11.14 17.86
N GLY A 342 0.82 11.25 17.23
CA GLY A 342 -0.43 11.63 17.90
C GLY A 342 -0.39 13.01 18.56
N SER A 343 0.52 13.88 18.11
CA SER A 343 0.79 15.20 18.68
C SER A 343 0.13 16.29 17.84
N ASN A 344 -0.34 17.34 18.51
CA ASN A 344 -0.87 18.55 17.86
C ASN A 344 0.23 19.61 17.67
N SER A 345 1.48 19.28 17.99
CA SER A 345 2.64 20.17 17.91
C SER A 345 3.84 19.43 17.30
N THR A 346 3.68 19.01 16.04
CA THR A 346 4.72 18.35 15.26
C THR A 346 4.91 19.09 13.94
N GLU A 347 6.14 19.22 13.47
CA GLU A 347 6.44 19.78 12.16
C GLU A 347 7.46 18.91 11.45
N THR A 348 7.17 18.52 10.22
CA THR A 348 8.12 17.82 9.34
C THR A 348 8.69 18.82 8.36
N THR A 349 10.01 18.91 8.31
CA THR A 349 10.79 19.84 7.51
C THR A 349 11.72 19.07 6.59
N HIS A 350 12.02 19.67 5.44
CA HIS A 350 13.01 19.15 4.51
C HIS A 350 14.41 19.70 4.80
N LEU A 351 15.40 19.07 4.19
CA LEU A 351 16.80 19.47 4.25
C LEU A 351 16.98 20.98 3.98
N GLY A 352 17.54 21.72 4.94
CA GLY A 352 17.86 23.15 4.80
C GLY A 352 16.79 24.13 5.26
N GLU A 353 15.60 23.65 5.65
CA GLU A 353 14.55 24.48 6.25
C GLU A 353 14.87 24.83 7.71
N LYS A 354 14.39 25.98 8.18
CA LYS A 354 14.60 26.41 9.57
C LYS A 354 13.67 25.65 10.51
N LEU A 355 14.25 25.06 11.55
CA LEU A 355 13.50 24.39 12.61
C LEU A 355 12.69 25.39 13.43
N ASN A 356 11.51 24.95 13.88
CA ASN A 356 10.64 25.72 14.74
C ASN A 356 10.77 25.25 16.19
N ASP A 357 11.48 26.02 17.01
CA ASP A 357 11.69 25.67 18.42
C ASP A 357 10.40 25.62 19.24
N ASN A 358 9.29 26.20 18.76
CA ASN A 358 8.01 26.14 19.45
C ASN A 358 7.28 24.79 19.31
N LYS A 359 7.68 23.97 18.33
CA LYS A 359 7.04 22.66 18.10
C LYS A 359 7.54 21.63 19.10
N PHE A 360 6.67 20.77 19.60
CA PHE A 360 7.07 19.72 20.54
C PHE A 360 8.04 18.74 19.88
N ILE A 361 7.75 18.31 18.66
CA ILE A 361 8.63 17.46 17.85
C ILE A 361 8.91 18.13 16.50
N ASN A 362 10.18 18.17 16.11
CA ASN A 362 10.59 18.53 14.74
C ASN A 362 11.15 17.29 14.06
N ILE A 363 10.61 16.93 12.90
CA ILE A 363 11.13 15.88 12.04
C ILE A 363 11.90 16.54 10.90
N VAL A 364 13.11 16.06 10.64
CA VAL A 364 13.94 16.46 9.50
C VAL A 364 14.10 15.26 8.59
N ASP A 365 13.47 15.31 7.43
CA ASP A 365 13.58 14.25 6.42
C ASP A 365 14.87 14.41 5.60
N CYS A 366 15.78 13.45 5.74
CA CYS A 366 17.04 13.39 5.04
C CYS A 366 17.17 12.13 4.16
N MET A 367 16.08 11.43 3.82
CA MET A 367 16.14 10.13 3.13
C MET A 367 17.13 10.10 1.95
N GLY A 368 17.06 11.10 1.06
CA GLY A 368 17.87 11.20 -0.16
C GLY A 368 19.16 12.03 -0.03
N ALA A 369 19.51 12.49 1.16
CA ALA A 369 20.66 13.37 1.39
C ALA A 369 21.99 12.60 1.49
N ASP A 370 23.09 13.23 1.10
CA ASP A 370 24.41 12.66 1.32
C ASP A 370 24.80 12.71 2.81
N SER A 371 25.62 11.76 3.24
CA SER A 371 26.13 11.70 4.62
C SER A 371 26.78 13.01 5.09
N LYS A 372 27.48 13.74 4.20
CA LYS A 372 28.12 15.02 4.53
C LYS A 372 27.10 16.13 4.79
N GLU A 373 26.01 16.16 4.03
CA GLU A 373 24.93 17.13 4.20
C GLU A 373 24.24 16.93 5.55
N VAL A 374 23.97 15.68 5.92
CA VAL A 374 23.39 15.33 7.23
C VAL A 374 24.33 15.74 8.37
N GLN A 375 25.63 15.48 8.23
CA GLN A 375 26.62 15.92 9.24
C GLN A 375 26.66 17.44 9.41
N GLN A 376 26.56 18.20 8.31
CA GLN A 376 26.50 19.67 8.37
C GLN A 376 25.25 20.14 9.12
N ILE A 377 24.10 19.52 8.88
CA ILE A 377 22.86 19.88 9.57
C ILE A 377 22.94 19.58 11.06
N LEU A 378 23.47 18.40 11.42
CA LEU A 378 23.68 18.05 12.83
C LEU A 378 24.64 19.01 13.56
N GLN A 379 25.48 19.75 12.83
CA GLN A 379 26.33 20.81 13.41
C GLN A 379 25.63 22.17 13.49
N THR A 380 24.64 22.44 12.64
CA THR A 380 23.93 23.73 12.61
C THR A 380 22.69 23.76 13.50
N ILE A 381 22.13 22.60 13.87
CA ILE A 381 21.01 22.50 14.80
C ILE A 381 21.45 23.03 16.17
N SER A 382 20.95 24.21 16.53
CA SER A 382 21.12 24.82 17.85
C SER A 382 19.75 24.83 18.54
N THR A 383 19.51 23.86 19.42
CA THR A 383 18.23 23.72 20.13
C THR A 383 18.45 23.20 21.55
N ASN A 384 17.52 23.50 22.45
CA ASN A 384 17.54 23.03 23.84
C ASN A 384 16.97 21.60 24.00
N LYS A 385 16.49 21.00 22.91
CA LYS A 385 15.90 19.66 22.88
C LYS A 385 16.95 18.61 22.53
N PRO A 386 16.79 17.36 22.99
CA PRO A 386 17.59 16.25 22.46
C PRO A 386 17.44 16.15 20.94
N VAL A 387 18.57 15.95 20.27
CA VAL A 387 18.63 15.70 18.82
C VAL A 387 18.94 14.22 18.62
N TYR A 388 18.04 13.52 17.94
CA TYR A 388 18.18 12.11 17.61
C TYR A 388 18.48 11.95 16.11
N LEU A 389 19.52 11.18 15.81
CA LEU A 389 19.80 10.64 14.48
C LEU A 389 19.20 9.22 14.39
N ILE A 390 18.29 9.03 13.43
CA ILE A 390 17.65 7.75 13.15
C ILE A 390 18.18 7.26 11.81
N THR A 391 18.85 6.11 11.81
CA THR A 391 19.48 5.55 10.59
C THR A 391 19.67 4.03 10.68
N PRO A 392 19.68 3.29 9.55
CA PRO A 392 20.00 1.87 9.56
C PRO A 392 21.34 1.61 10.25
N ILE A 393 21.44 0.54 11.05
CA ILE A 393 22.64 0.26 11.86
C ILE A 393 23.88 0.13 10.95
N ALA A 394 23.74 -0.54 9.80
CA ALA A 394 24.79 -0.65 8.78
C ALA A 394 25.28 0.72 8.23
N SER A 395 24.42 1.74 8.26
CA SER A 395 24.73 3.09 7.78
C SER A 395 25.36 3.98 8.84
N PHE A 396 25.33 3.60 10.13
CA PHE A 396 25.89 4.42 11.20
C PHE A 396 27.41 4.63 11.09
N LYS A 397 28.13 3.72 10.41
CA LYS A 397 29.57 3.82 10.11
C LYS A 397 29.99 5.10 9.38
N HIS A 398 29.04 5.83 8.79
CA HIS A 398 29.28 7.12 8.16
C HIS A 398 29.41 8.29 9.14
N PHE A 399 29.18 8.07 10.45
CA PHE A 399 29.24 9.10 11.48
C PHE A 399 30.34 8.82 12.51
N ASP A 400 30.84 9.87 13.14
CA ASP A 400 31.80 9.78 14.25
C ASP A 400 31.09 9.34 15.54
N GLU A 401 31.31 8.10 15.94
CA GLU A 401 30.69 7.49 17.13
C GLU A 401 30.90 8.32 18.40
N SER A 402 32.00 9.07 18.52
CA SER A 402 32.31 9.87 19.71
C SER A 402 31.33 11.03 19.95
N ARG A 403 30.57 11.42 18.92
CA ARG A 403 29.57 12.49 18.98
C ARG A 403 28.17 11.99 19.35
N PHE A 404 27.98 10.68 19.51
CA PHE A 404 26.67 10.10 19.71
C PHE A 404 26.63 9.13 20.89
N SER A 405 25.49 9.08 21.56
CA SER A 405 25.14 8.01 22.49
C SER A 405 24.06 7.13 21.89
N PRO A 406 24.24 5.80 21.80
CA PRO A 406 23.17 4.89 21.37
C PRO A 406 22.04 4.89 22.40
N VAL A 407 20.81 5.13 21.95
CA VAL A 407 19.61 5.20 22.81
C VAL A 407 18.80 3.92 22.70
N TRP A 408 18.49 3.51 21.48
CA TRP A 408 17.61 2.37 21.20
C TRP A 408 17.88 1.77 19.83
N ASN A 409 17.51 0.51 19.63
CA ASN A 409 17.56 -0.15 18.34
C ASN A 409 16.33 -1.05 18.11
N TYR A 410 15.96 -1.19 16.84
CA TYR A 410 14.97 -2.16 16.39
C TYR A 410 15.63 -3.14 15.42
N THR A 411 15.45 -4.44 15.64
CA THR A 411 16.19 -5.48 14.90
C THR A 411 15.61 -5.79 13.53
N PHE A 412 14.29 -5.73 13.36
CA PHE A 412 13.60 -6.12 12.12
C PHE A 412 13.46 -4.94 11.16
N HIS A 413 14.59 -4.40 10.71
CA HIS A 413 14.61 -3.33 9.71
C HIS A 413 15.65 -3.65 8.64
N LEU A 414 15.29 -3.46 7.38
CA LEU A 414 16.17 -3.56 6.24
C LEU A 414 15.85 -2.42 5.28
N ASP A 415 16.85 -1.61 4.98
CA ASP A 415 16.77 -0.62 3.91
C ASP A 415 17.19 -1.29 2.60
N LEU A 416 16.26 -1.44 1.66
CA LEU A 416 16.51 -2.05 0.36
C LEU A 416 17.11 -1.07 -0.65
N ASP A 417 17.01 0.24 -0.42
CA ASP A 417 17.40 1.26 -1.39
C ASP A 417 18.92 1.53 -1.35
N HIS A 418 19.55 1.31 -0.20
CA HIS A 418 20.99 1.51 0.02
C HIS A 418 21.71 0.25 0.51
N LEU A 419 21.25 -0.93 0.09
CA LEU A 419 21.89 -2.20 0.47
C LEU A 419 23.35 -2.26 -0.02
N ASP A 420 24.26 -2.36 0.94
CA ASP A 420 25.64 -2.77 0.69
C ASP A 420 25.75 -4.28 0.93
N PHE A 421 25.87 -5.07 -0.15
CA PHE A 421 25.96 -6.53 -0.07
C PHE A 421 27.20 -7.02 0.70
N ALA A 422 28.22 -6.18 0.88
CA ALA A 422 29.40 -6.53 1.67
C ALA A 422 29.17 -6.42 3.19
N ASP A 423 28.18 -5.64 3.62
CA ASP A 423 27.95 -5.28 5.02
C ASP A 423 26.45 -5.22 5.34
N ILE A 424 25.78 -6.38 5.21
CA ILE A 424 24.36 -6.52 5.49
C ILE A 424 24.15 -6.68 7.00
N GLN A 425 23.84 -5.58 7.67
CA GLN A 425 23.41 -5.60 9.06
C GLN A 425 21.97 -5.07 9.19
N PRO A 426 20.99 -5.93 9.53
CA PRO A 426 19.63 -5.49 9.75
C PRO A 426 19.52 -4.69 11.06
N GLY A 427 18.62 -3.72 11.03
CA GLY A 427 18.18 -2.97 12.19
C GLY A 427 18.21 -1.46 11.96
N LEU A 428 17.41 -0.76 12.75
CA LEU A 428 17.32 0.69 12.77
C LEU A 428 17.77 1.20 14.14
N GLY A 429 18.75 2.10 14.16
CA GLY A 429 19.31 2.67 15.38
C GLY A 429 18.80 4.08 15.64
N VAL A 430 18.67 4.41 16.93
CA VAL A 430 18.40 5.76 17.44
C VAL A 430 19.61 6.20 18.24
N TYR A 431 20.24 7.29 17.80
CA TYR A 431 21.47 7.81 18.38
C TYR A 431 21.26 9.27 18.81
N GLN A 432 21.50 9.58 20.07
CA GLN A 432 21.42 10.94 20.59
C GLN A 432 22.72 11.68 20.32
N LEU A 433 22.65 12.88 19.75
CA LEU A 433 23.79 13.77 19.59
C LEU A 433 24.21 14.35 20.96
N LEU A 434 25.51 14.28 21.27
CA LEU A 434 26.11 14.70 22.55
C LEU A 434 26.42 16.20 22.64
#